data_AF-A0A3R7F7E9-F1
#
_entry.id   AF-A0A3R7F7E9-F1
#
_cell.length_a   1.000
_cell.length_b   1.000
_cell.length_c   1.000
_cell.angle_alpha   90.00
_cell.angle_beta   90.00
_cell.angle_gamma   90.00
#
_symmetry.space_group_name_H-M   'P 1'
#
loop_
_entity.id
_entity.type
_entity.pdbx_description
1 polymer ?
#
loop_
_entity_poly.entity_id
_entity_poly.type
_entity_poly.pdbx_seq_one_letter_code
_entity_poly.pdbx_strand_id
1 'polypeptide(L)'
;MNRAALMALVSVFLFGVTEMASGKNPSDSFVIRNGPGTINPAPPMIISVENGKVSYYARGRDVSVLPATTYTGIGKYVLAVDKATGQQIDSLKEALSSRTFAPVRGMTGRPMLAFSFDKDGQHYEGEYDFKVGEAFNTRLDPFFEIADKVLKSGHPEINLHPVFTVHSGGDGFVLELTFGNDGQKDISIAGPDAWSPDLARPDLQNVQIGAINGAGTNFYVRLVTRYLSDASRRYAKEITVKPGEPVTLAFLVPYSAIAFSNTSASRRVTPGKYRFTGEMTVDVLAPAEMQGKVYTPMNDVQSIELKAQ
;
A
#
# COMPACT_ATOMS: atom_id res chain seq x y z
N MET A 1 -7.04 -69.34 -14.51
CA MET A 1 -6.08 -69.88 -13.52
C MET A 1 -5.01 -68.82 -13.26
N ASN A 2 -4.84 -68.49 -11.97
CA ASN A 2 -3.71 -67.87 -11.22
C ASN A 2 -2.96 -66.65 -11.79
N ARG A 3 -2.93 -65.48 -11.15
CA ARG A 3 -2.57 -65.00 -9.77
C ARG A 3 -1.10 -64.54 -9.65
N ALA A 4 -0.98 -63.30 -9.14
CA ALA A 4 0.13 -62.66 -8.40
C ALA A 4 1.39 -62.26 -9.20
N ALA A 5 1.67 -60.97 -9.44
CA ALA A 5 2.07 -59.87 -8.52
C ALA A 5 3.58 -59.87 -8.20
N LEU A 6 4.29 -58.80 -8.60
CA LEU A 6 5.09 -57.99 -7.67
C LEU A 6 5.43 -56.61 -8.24
N MET A 7 5.51 -55.64 -7.33
CA MET A 7 5.61 -54.20 -7.47
C MET A 7 6.94 -53.69 -8.03
N ALA A 8 6.89 -52.52 -8.67
CA ALA A 8 7.84 -51.44 -8.40
C ALA A 8 7.16 -50.08 -8.62
N LEU A 9 6.87 -49.41 -7.50
CA LEU A 9 6.50 -48.00 -7.40
C LEU A 9 7.58 -47.12 -8.04
N VAL A 10 7.23 -46.30 -9.02
CA VAL A 10 7.87 -44.98 -9.21
C VAL A 10 6.76 -43.97 -9.41
N SER A 11 6.34 -43.39 -8.29
CA SER A 11 5.50 -42.21 -8.20
C SER A 11 6.24 -41.02 -8.79
N VAL A 12 5.95 -40.65 -10.04
CA VAL A 12 6.26 -39.31 -10.54
C VAL A 12 5.04 -38.45 -10.29
N PHE A 13 5.16 -37.62 -9.26
CA PHE A 13 4.20 -36.64 -8.81
C PHE A 13 3.78 -35.71 -9.97
N LEU A 14 2.56 -35.89 -10.44
CA LEU A 14 1.73 -34.82 -10.96
C LEU A 14 1.43 -33.88 -9.78
N PHE A 15 2.27 -32.86 -9.57
CA PHE A 15 1.91 -31.76 -8.68
C PHE A 15 0.85 -30.90 -9.37
N GLY A 16 -0.39 -31.37 -9.26
CA GLY A 16 -1.57 -30.54 -9.33
C GLY A 16 -1.43 -29.42 -8.31
N VAL A 17 -1.54 -28.19 -8.79
CA VAL A 17 -1.78 -27.02 -7.96
C VAL A 17 -3.21 -27.14 -7.44
N THR A 18 -3.36 -27.88 -6.35
CA THR A 18 -4.58 -27.92 -5.54
C THR A 18 -4.20 -27.71 -4.09
N GLU A 19 -4.05 -26.44 -3.73
CA GLU A 19 -4.58 -25.92 -2.47
C GLU A 19 -5.37 -24.65 -2.79
N MET A 20 -6.48 -24.87 -3.50
CA MET A 20 -7.71 -24.12 -3.25
C MET A 20 -8.21 -24.58 -1.88
N ALA A 21 -7.74 -23.94 -0.82
CA ALA A 21 -8.45 -23.97 0.45
C ALA A 21 -9.75 -23.17 0.25
N SER A 22 -10.84 -23.92 0.06
CA SER A 22 -12.23 -23.49 -0.01
C SER A 22 -12.56 -22.36 0.99
N GLY A 23 -12.64 -21.13 0.47
CA GLY A 23 -13.53 -20.09 0.95
C GLY A 23 -14.34 -19.64 -0.27
N LYS A 24 -15.67 -19.48 -0.13
CA LYS A 24 -16.47 -18.85 -1.19
C LYS A 24 -15.78 -17.55 -1.63
N ASN A 25 -15.84 -17.19 -2.91
CA ASN A 25 -15.63 -15.79 -3.26
C ASN A 25 -16.54 -14.96 -2.33
N PRO A 26 -16.05 -13.85 -1.74
CA PRO A 26 -16.89 -13.01 -0.91
C PRO A 26 -18.19 -12.70 -1.68
N SER A 27 -19.34 -12.72 -1.00
CA SER A 27 -20.65 -12.60 -1.66
C SER A 27 -20.71 -11.36 -2.54
N ASP A 28 -20.06 -10.28 -2.11
CA ASP A 28 -19.89 -9.08 -2.92
C ASP A 28 -18.44 -8.57 -2.86
N SER A 29 -17.91 -8.14 -4.00
CA SER A 29 -16.56 -7.60 -4.15
C SER A 29 -16.58 -6.35 -5.03
N PHE A 30 -15.95 -5.29 -4.53
CA PHE A 30 -15.79 -4.01 -5.23
C PHE A 30 -14.32 -3.60 -5.13
N VAL A 31 -13.60 -3.62 -6.25
CA VAL A 31 -12.14 -3.48 -6.30
C VAL A 31 -11.75 -2.28 -7.13
N ILE A 32 -11.08 -1.31 -6.52
CA ILE A 32 -10.40 -0.26 -7.27
C ILE A 32 -8.99 -0.73 -7.63
N ARG A 33 -8.79 -1.05 -8.91
CA ARG A 33 -7.50 -1.43 -9.49
C ARG A 33 -6.88 -0.25 -10.23
N ASN A 34 -5.58 -0.26 -10.47
CA ASN A 34 -5.02 0.67 -11.45
C ASN A 34 -5.21 0.07 -12.85
N GLY A 35 -5.50 0.93 -13.83
CA GLY A 35 -5.75 0.53 -15.21
C GLY A 35 -4.48 0.02 -15.90
N PRO A 36 -4.62 -0.59 -17.09
CA PRO A 36 -3.50 -1.19 -17.80
C PRO A 36 -2.38 -0.17 -18.05
N GLY A 37 -1.12 -0.58 -17.79
CA GLY A 37 0.08 0.26 -17.96
C GLY A 37 0.58 0.97 -16.68
N THR A 38 0.03 0.66 -15.52
CA THR A 38 0.43 1.25 -14.22
C THR A 38 0.95 0.19 -13.25
N ILE A 39 1.76 0.60 -12.26
CA ILE A 39 2.15 -0.27 -11.15
C ILE A 39 0.88 -0.57 -10.35
N ASN A 40 0.47 -1.83 -10.25
CA ASN A 40 -0.61 -2.26 -9.37
C ASN A 40 0.01 -2.65 -8.02
N PRO A 41 -0.11 -1.81 -6.96
CA PRO A 41 0.30 -2.27 -5.65
C PRO A 41 -0.56 -3.48 -5.23
N ALA A 42 -0.02 -4.30 -4.35
CA ALA A 42 -0.73 -5.38 -3.67
C ALA A 42 -0.83 -5.03 -2.17
N PRO A 43 -1.92 -5.39 -1.48
CA PRO A 43 -3.16 -5.88 -2.06
C PRO A 43 -3.88 -4.77 -2.86
N PRO A 44 -4.80 -5.13 -3.78
CA PRO A 44 -5.66 -4.15 -4.41
C PRO A 44 -6.52 -3.44 -3.35
N MET A 45 -6.90 -2.20 -3.61
CA MET A 45 -7.90 -1.56 -2.79
C MET A 45 -9.24 -2.23 -3.07
N ILE A 46 -9.76 -2.95 -2.08
CA ILE A 46 -10.96 -3.77 -2.19
C ILE A 46 -11.85 -3.51 -1.00
N ILE A 47 -13.13 -3.32 -1.28
CA ILE A 47 -14.23 -3.52 -0.34
C ILE A 47 -14.81 -4.90 -0.64
N SER A 48 -14.73 -5.81 0.32
CA SER A 48 -15.39 -7.12 0.23
C SER A 48 -16.45 -7.23 1.32
N VAL A 49 -17.63 -7.69 0.95
CA VAL A 49 -18.72 -7.96 1.89
C VAL A 49 -18.86 -9.47 2.01
N GLU A 50 -18.66 -10.00 3.21
CA GLU A 50 -18.77 -11.42 3.49
C GLU A 50 -19.23 -11.65 4.94
N ASN A 51 -20.15 -12.60 5.14
CA ASN A 51 -20.60 -13.02 6.48
C ASN A 51 -21.02 -11.84 7.38
N GLY A 52 -21.70 -10.83 6.80
CA GLY A 52 -22.14 -9.63 7.52
C GLY A 52 -21.02 -8.67 7.92
N LYS A 53 -19.86 -8.73 7.27
CA LYS A 53 -18.72 -7.84 7.50
C LYS A 53 -18.24 -7.21 6.20
N VAL A 54 -17.81 -5.96 6.29
CA VAL A 54 -17.04 -5.28 5.25
C VAL A 54 -15.57 -5.36 5.60
N SER A 55 -14.74 -5.85 4.69
CA SER A 55 -13.29 -5.69 4.77
C SER A 55 -12.83 -4.65 3.76
N TYR A 56 -11.97 -3.73 4.20
CA TYR A 56 -11.36 -2.71 3.37
C TYR A 56 -9.84 -2.77 3.47
N TYR A 57 -9.18 -2.83 2.32
CA TYR A 57 -7.73 -2.77 2.24
C TYR A 57 -7.30 -1.35 1.85
N ALA A 58 -6.72 -0.66 2.82
CA ALA A 58 -6.13 0.66 2.66
C ALA A 58 -4.68 0.53 2.21
N ARG A 59 -4.31 1.37 1.24
CA ARG A 59 -2.94 1.57 0.79
C ARG A 59 -2.76 3.05 0.45
N GLY A 60 -1.60 3.61 0.72
CA GLY A 60 -1.27 4.94 0.23
C GLY A 60 -1.39 4.99 -1.30
N ARG A 61 -1.97 6.06 -1.83
CA ARG A 61 -2.05 6.28 -3.28
C ARG A 61 -1.63 7.71 -3.58
N ASP A 62 -0.70 7.85 -4.52
CA ASP A 62 -0.33 9.12 -5.14
C ASP A 62 -1.48 9.68 -6.00
N VAL A 63 -2.35 8.80 -6.53
CA VAL A 63 -3.46 9.19 -7.41
C VAL A 63 -4.73 8.47 -6.98
N SER A 64 -5.52 9.11 -6.12
CA SER A 64 -6.81 8.59 -5.71
C SER A 64 -7.95 9.43 -6.27
N VAL A 65 -8.90 8.77 -6.95
CA VAL A 65 -10.25 9.31 -7.18
C VAL A 65 -11.09 9.33 -5.89
N LEU A 66 -10.53 8.82 -4.79
CA LEU A 66 -11.12 8.92 -3.46
C LEU A 66 -10.92 10.34 -2.90
N PRO A 67 -11.79 10.78 -1.98
CA PRO A 67 -11.46 11.88 -1.09
C PRO A 67 -10.06 11.66 -0.48
N ALA A 68 -9.30 12.74 -0.30
CA ALA A 68 -8.01 12.68 0.37
C ALA A 68 -8.18 12.01 1.74
N THR A 69 -7.64 10.81 1.90
CA THR A 69 -7.63 10.12 3.20
C THR A 69 -6.48 10.67 4.01
N THR A 70 -6.72 11.00 5.28
CA THR A 70 -5.65 11.39 6.21
C THR A 70 -4.75 10.22 6.61
N TYR A 71 -5.11 8.99 6.22
CA TYR A 71 -4.35 7.79 6.52
C TYR A 71 -3.11 7.65 5.63
N THR A 72 -1.95 7.67 6.27
CA THR A 72 -0.63 7.39 5.68
C THR A 72 -0.15 6.03 6.18
N GLY A 73 -0.44 4.97 5.41
CA GLY A 73 -0.05 3.61 5.77
C GLY A 73 -0.59 2.52 4.85
N ILE A 74 -0.45 1.28 5.32
CA ILE A 74 -0.96 0.06 4.69
C ILE A 74 -1.79 -0.69 5.74
N GLY A 75 -3.05 -0.98 5.43
CA GLY A 75 -3.90 -1.63 6.40
C GLY A 75 -5.03 -2.46 5.83
N LYS A 76 -5.55 -3.35 6.66
CA LYS A 76 -6.79 -4.10 6.46
C LYS A 76 -7.70 -3.78 7.64
N TYR A 77 -8.86 -3.25 7.33
CA TYR A 77 -9.86 -2.82 8.29
C TYR A 77 -11.12 -3.63 8.10
N VAL A 78 -11.74 -4.05 9.21
CA VAL A 78 -12.97 -4.85 9.19
C VAL A 78 -14.05 -4.16 9.99
N LEU A 79 -15.23 -4.03 9.41
CA LEU A 79 -16.39 -3.40 10.02
C LEU A 79 -17.59 -4.35 9.94
N ALA A 80 -18.35 -4.50 11.02
CA ALA A 80 -19.63 -5.20 10.97
C ALA A 80 -20.65 -4.40 10.13
N VAL A 81 -21.42 -5.08 9.29
CA VAL A 81 -22.47 -4.46 8.48
C VAL A 81 -23.66 -4.15 9.40
N ASP A 82 -23.83 -2.87 9.72
CA ASP A 82 -25.07 -2.36 10.31
C ASP A 82 -26.14 -2.07 9.25
N LYS A 83 -27.34 -1.67 9.68
CA LYS A 83 -28.45 -1.35 8.76
C LYS A 83 -28.09 -0.25 7.75
N ALA A 84 -27.36 0.78 8.16
CA ALA A 84 -27.01 1.90 7.30
C ALA A 84 -25.95 1.49 6.27
N THR A 85 -24.92 0.76 6.70
CA THR A 85 -23.90 0.18 5.81
C THR A 85 -24.54 -0.79 4.81
N GLY A 86 -25.50 -1.61 5.27
CA GLY A 86 -26.27 -2.50 4.39
C GLY A 86 -27.01 -1.73 3.30
N GLN A 87 -27.70 -0.64 3.65
CA GLN A 87 -28.38 0.22 2.66
C GLN A 87 -27.41 0.88 1.67
N GLN A 88 -26.21 1.24 2.10
CA GLN A 88 -25.16 1.78 1.21
C GLN A 88 -24.67 0.71 0.23
N ILE A 89 -24.47 -0.54 0.69
CA ILE A 89 -24.09 -1.68 -0.15
C ILE A 89 -25.20 -1.95 -1.18
N ASP A 90 -26.47 -1.98 -0.76
CA ASP A 90 -27.61 -2.20 -1.66
C ASP A 90 -27.71 -1.08 -2.71
N SER A 91 -27.51 0.17 -2.31
CA SER A 91 -27.51 1.32 -3.24
C SER A 91 -26.38 1.22 -4.27
N LEU A 92 -25.19 0.75 -3.87
CA LEU A 92 -24.07 0.51 -4.77
C LEU A 92 -24.39 -0.61 -5.78
N LYS A 93 -24.99 -1.71 -5.32
CA LYS A 93 -25.46 -2.80 -6.19
C LYS A 93 -26.53 -2.32 -7.16
N GLU A 94 -27.47 -1.49 -6.71
CA GLU A 94 -28.52 -0.90 -7.55
C GLU A 94 -27.90 -0.07 -8.68
N ALA A 95 -26.93 0.78 -8.35
CA ALA A 95 -26.21 1.59 -9.33
C ALA A 95 -25.47 0.71 -10.35
N LEU A 96 -24.72 -0.29 -9.90
CA LEU A 96 -23.90 -1.17 -10.73
C LEU A 96 -24.72 -2.22 -11.51
N SER A 97 -25.94 -2.53 -11.10
CA SER A 97 -26.86 -3.38 -11.87
C SER A 97 -27.72 -2.60 -12.87
N SER A 98 -27.79 -1.27 -12.76
CA SER A 98 -28.67 -0.43 -13.59
C SER A 98 -28.32 -0.36 -15.09
N ARG A 99 -27.15 -0.87 -15.51
CA ARG A 99 -26.72 -0.89 -16.90
C ARG A 99 -25.65 -1.96 -17.17
N THR A 100 -25.50 -2.34 -18.43
CA THR A 100 -24.39 -3.18 -18.87
C THR A 100 -23.11 -2.35 -19.00
N PHE A 101 -22.01 -2.87 -18.49
CA PHE A 101 -20.68 -2.27 -18.63
C PHE A 101 -19.91 -3.01 -19.71
N ALA A 102 -19.48 -2.31 -20.75
CA ALA A 102 -18.62 -2.89 -21.77
C ALA A 102 -17.21 -3.11 -21.20
N PRO A 103 -16.52 -4.20 -21.56
CA PRO A 103 -15.12 -4.40 -21.16
C PRO A 103 -14.27 -3.20 -21.59
N VAL A 104 -13.47 -2.68 -20.66
CA VAL A 104 -12.60 -1.54 -20.96
C VAL A 104 -11.44 -2.03 -21.82
N ARG A 105 -11.34 -1.51 -23.05
CA ARG A 105 -10.27 -1.86 -24.00
C ARG A 105 -9.24 -0.73 -24.07
N GLY A 106 -7.97 -1.05 -23.85
CA GLY A 106 -6.83 -0.14 -24.03
C GLY A 106 -6.09 0.25 -22.73
N MET A 107 -4.92 0.88 -22.88
CA MET A 107 -4.16 1.43 -21.75
C MET A 107 -4.75 2.76 -21.32
N THR A 108 -5.56 2.75 -20.27
CA THR A 108 -6.16 3.98 -19.73
C THR A 108 -5.25 4.70 -18.73
N GLY A 109 -4.29 3.98 -18.14
CA GLY A 109 -3.36 4.51 -17.14
C GLY A 109 -4.04 5.01 -15.84
N ARG A 110 -5.32 4.68 -15.60
CA ARG A 110 -6.17 5.31 -14.57
C ARG A 110 -6.90 4.29 -13.70
N PRO A 111 -7.35 4.66 -12.49
CA PRO A 111 -8.13 3.76 -11.63
C PRO A 111 -9.40 3.26 -12.32
N MET A 112 -9.75 2.00 -12.08
CA MET A 112 -10.98 1.35 -12.54
C MET A 112 -11.65 0.64 -11.37
N LEU A 113 -12.98 0.59 -11.36
CA LEU A 113 -13.77 -0.19 -10.41
C LEU A 113 -14.18 -1.51 -11.06
N ALA A 114 -13.59 -2.62 -10.62
CA ALA A 114 -14.08 -3.96 -10.93
C ALA A 114 -15.09 -4.39 -9.84
N PHE A 115 -16.18 -5.03 -10.23
CA PHE A 115 -17.21 -5.47 -9.29
C PHE A 115 -17.71 -6.87 -9.62
N SER A 116 -18.18 -7.57 -8.59
CA SER A 116 -18.79 -8.91 -8.66
C SER A 116 -19.72 -9.05 -7.47
N PHE A 117 -21.01 -9.27 -7.67
CA PHE A 117 -21.99 -9.43 -6.60
C PHE A 117 -23.25 -10.18 -7.05
N ASP A 118 -23.98 -10.72 -6.07
CA ASP A 118 -25.31 -11.28 -6.30
C ASP A 118 -26.40 -10.29 -5.88
N LYS A 119 -27.46 -10.19 -6.71
CA LYS A 119 -28.65 -9.39 -6.43
C LYS A 119 -29.89 -10.06 -7.06
N ASP A 120 -30.96 -10.22 -6.28
CA ASP A 120 -32.24 -10.78 -6.73
C ASP A 120 -32.14 -12.14 -7.45
N GLY A 121 -31.18 -12.98 -7.03
CA GLY A 121 -30.92 -14.30 -7.63
C GLY A 121 -30.12 -14.26 -8.94
N GLN A 122 -29.64 -13.10 -9.37
CA GLN A 122 -28.79 -12.91 -10.54
C GLN A 122 -27.39 -12.46 -10.12
N HIS A 123 -26.37 -13.01 -10.78
CA HIS A 123 -24.99 -12.60 -10.64
C HIS A 123 -24.65 -11.43 -11.57
N TYR A 124 -23.97 -10.41 -11.03
CA TYR A 124 -23.50 -9.24 -11.76
C TYR A 124 -22.00 -9.11 -11.62
N GLU A 125 -21.30 -9.02 -12.74
CA GLU A 125 -19.87 -8.75 -12.80
C GLU A 125 -19.55 -7.75 -13.91
N GLY A 126 -18.48 -6.96 -13.71
CA GLY A 126 -18.06 -6.00 -14.71
C GLY A 126 -16.95 -5.07 -14.25
N GLU A 127 -16.53 -4.19 -15.16
CA GLU A 127 -15.53 -3.17 -14.91
C GLU A 127 -16.04 -1.79 -15.33
N TYR A 128 -15.81 -0.79 -14.49
CA TYR A 128 -16.17 0.60 -14.74
C TYR A 128 -14.94 1.50 -14.73
N ASP A 129 -14.73 2.21 -15.85
CA ASP A 129 -13.75 3.29 -15.95
C ASP A 129 -14.42 4.60 -15.49
N PHE A 130 -13.86 5.23 -14.46
CA PHE A 130 -14.34 6.50 -13.88
C PHE A 130 -14.38 7.67 -14.90
N LYS A 131 -13.77 7.54 -16.08
CA LYS A 131 -13.84 8.53 -17.17
C LYS A 131 -15.12 8.42 -18.02
N VAL A 132 -15.79 7.27 -18.04
CA VAL A 132 -16.89 7.00 -18.97
C VAL A 132 -18.17 7.79 -18.63
N GLY A 133 -18.28 8.35 -17.43
CA GLY A 133 -19.29 9.38 -17.17
C GLY A 133 -19.22 9.99 -15.77
N GLU A 134 -18.84 11.26 -15.70
CA GLU A 134 -18.91 12.05 -14.45
C GLU A 134 -20.31 12.00 -13.82
N ALA A 135 -21.36 11.98 -14.64
CA ALA A 135 -22.75 11.87 -14.18
C ALA A 135 -23.08 10.52 -13.49
N PHE A 136 -22.34 9.45 -13.79
CA PHE A 136 -22.53 8.17 -13.10
C PHE A 136 -21.65 8.04 -11.86
N ASN A 137 -20.51 8.75 -11.80
CA ASN A 137 -19.59 8.68 -10.65
C ASN A 137 -20.29 9.04 -9.33
N THR A 138 -21.25 9.97 -9.35
CA THR A 138 -22.05 10.33 -8.16
C THR A 138 -22.90 9.16 -7.62
N ARG A 139 -23.24 8.18 -8.47
CA ARG A 139 -23.94 6.96 -8.01
C ARG A 139 -23.00 5.96 -7.31
N LEU A 140 -21.68 6.21 -7.36
CA LEU A 140 -20.66 5.42 -6.68
C LEU A 140 -20.25 6.03 -5.33
N ASP A 141 -20.85 7.16 -4.93
CA ASP A 141 -20.62 7.77 -3.62
C ASP A 141 -20.75 6.78 -2.45
N PRO A 142 -21.72 5.83 -2.43
CA PRO A 142 -21.79 4.82 -1.37
C PRO A 142 -20.51 3.98 -1.21
N PHE A 143 -19.77 3.70 -2.29
CA PHE A 143 -18.48 3.01 -2.19
C PHE A 143 -17.48 3.82 -1.35
N PHE A 144 -17.41 5.13 -1.60
CA PHE A 144 -16.50 6.03 -0.89
C PHE A 144 -16.91 6.24 0.56
N GLU A 145 -18.21 6.36 0.83
CA GLU A 145 -18.75 6.46 2.19
C GLU A 145 -18.47 5.21 3.02
N ILE A 146 -18.62 4.01 2.41
CA ILE A 146 -18.27 2.75 3.08
C ILE A 146 -16.76 2.71 3.36
N ALA A 147 -15.90 3.05 2.39
CA ALA A 147 -14.44 3.08 2.59
C ALA A 147 -14.04 4.01 3.75
N ASP A 148 -14.58 5.23 3.77
CA ASP A 148 -14.32 6.21 4.83
C ASP A 148 -14.82 5.73 6.20
N LYS A 149 -16.03 5.16 6.27
CA LYS A 149 -16.58 4.60 7.51
C LYS A 149 -15.73 3.44 8.03
N VAL A 150 -15.30 2.53 7.15
CA VAL A 150 -14.44 1.40 7.54
C VAL A 150 -13.07 1.89 8.03
N LEU A 151 -12.49 2.91 7.40
CA LEU A 151 -11.24 3.53 7.86
C LEU A 151 -11.38 4.20 9.24
N LYS A 152 -12.50 4.88 9.51
CA LYS A 152 -12.71 5.64 10.75
C LYS A 152 -13.18 4.78 11.93
N SER A 153 -13.94 3.72 11.66
CA SER A 153 -14.66 2.97 12.70
C SER A 153 -14.45 1.45 12.62
N GLY A 154 -13.76 0.96 11.58
CA GLY A 154 -13.41 -0.45 11.47
C GLY A 154 -12.32 -0.84 12.47
N HIS A 155 -12.30 -2.12 12.84
CA HIS A 155 -11.20 -2.72 13.57
C HIS A 155 -10.01 -2.97 12.63
N PRO A 156 -8.80 -2.47 12.93
CA PRO A 156 -7.61 -2.78 12.15
C PRO A 156 -7.18 -4.23 12.43
N GLU A 157 -7.22 -5.09 11.41
CA GLU A 157 -6.54 -6.40 11.49
C GLU A 157 -5.04 -6.26 11.20
N ILE A 158 -4.70 -5.33 10.30
CA ILE A 158 -3.34 -4.97 9.91
C ILE A 158 -3.33 -3.46 9.77
N ASN A 159 -2.35 -2.77 10.36
CA ASN A 159 -2.22 -1.33 10.22
C ASN A 159 -0.76 -0.92 10.39
N LEU A 160 0.00 -0.99 9.29
CA LEU A 160 1.38 -0.53 9.24
C LEU A 160 1.42 0.96 8.89
N HIS A 161 1.96 1.78 9.78
CA HIS A 161 2.13 3.20 9.55
C HIS A 161 3.61 3.60 9.71
N PRO A 162 4.34 3.82 8.60
CA PRO A 162 5.70 4.32 8.67
C PRO A 162 5.70 5.81 9.01
N VAL A 163 6.51 6.18 10.00
CA VAL A 163 6.80 7.57 10.36
C VAL A 163 8.30 7.73 10.47
N PHE A 164 8.80 8.95 10.28
CA PHE A 164 10.22 9.20 10.45
C PHE A 164 10.48 10.45 11.29
N THR A 165 11.65 10.54 11.88
CA THR A 165 12.20 11.76 12.49
C THR A 165 13.57 12.02 11.88
N VAL A 166 13.99 13.29 11.90
CA VAL A 166 15.32 13.68 11.42
C VAL A 166 16.01 14.50 12.50
N HIS A 167 17.31 14.27 12.65
CA HIS A 167 18.17 14.98 13.58
C HIS A 167 19.40 15.47 12.85
N SER A 168 19.77 16.73 13.10
CA SER A 168 20.97 17.34 12.54
C SER A 168 22.23 16.63 13.07
N GLY A 169 23.15 16.27 12.17
CA GLY A 169 24.46 15.70 12.49
C GLY A 169 25.60 16.68 12.14
N GLY A 170 26.85 16.26 12.38
CA GLY A 170 28.03 17.04 11.98
C GLY A 170 28.22 17.08 10.46
N ASP A 171 28.34 15.91 9.83
CA ASP A 171 28.62 15.76 8.38
C ASP A 171 27.39 15.28 7.57
N GLY A 172 26.20 15.50 8.12
CA GLY A 172 24.95 15.00 7.56
C GLY A 172 23.80 15.08 8.55
N PHE A 173 22.91 14.10 8.49
CA PHE A 173 21.78 13.98 9.42
C PHE A 173 21.51 12.51 9.75
N VAL A 174 20.92 12.31 10.92
CA VAL A 174 20.40 11.01 11.35
C VAL A 174 18.91 10.98 11.04
N LEU A 175 18.45 9.91 10.42
CA LEU A 175 17.04 9.68 10.17
C LEU A 175 16.60 8.42 10.89
N GLU A 176 15.59 8.53 11.73
CA GLU A 176 14.99 7.38 12.41
C GLU A 176 13.65 7.06 11.74
N LEU A 177 13.57 5.92 11.08
CA LEU A 177 12.38 5.41 10.43
C LEU A 177 11.71 4.40 11.37
N THR A 178 10.53 4.73 11.85
CA THR A 178 9.76 3.90 12.77
C THR A 178 8.54 3.31 12.07
N PHE A 179 8.40 2.00 12.17
CA PHE A 179 7.25 1.26 11.71
C PHE A 179 6.41 0.87 12.91
N GLY A 180 5.19 1.42 13.04
CA GLY A 180 4.21 0.95 14.00
C GLY A 180 3.21 0.00 13.36
N ASN A 181 2.66 -0.91 14.18
CA ASN A 181 1.59 -1.83 13.77
C ASN A 181 0.48 -1.81 14.81
N ASP A 182 -0.60 -1.08 14.53
CA ASP A 182 -1.79 -1.02 15.39
C ASP A 182 -2.82 -2.12 15.07
N GLY A 183 -2.45 -3.07 14.20
CA GLY A 183 -3.26 -4.23 13.87
C GLY A 183 -3.19 -5.35 14.90
N GLN A 184 -3.63 -6.53 14.50
CA GLN A 184 -3.66 -7.75 15.32
C GLN A 184 -2.73 -8.85 14.81
N LYS A 185 -2.16 -8.68 13.61
CA LYS A 185 -1.25 -9.64 12.99
C LYS A 185 0.12 -9.01 12.78
N ASP A 186 1.16 -9.82 12.93
CA ASP A 186 2.50 -9.46 12.52
C ASP A 186 2.52 -9.13 11.02
N ILE A 187 3.27 -8.10 10.66
CA ILE A 187 3.54 -7.75 9.27
C ILE A 187 5.04 -7.79 9.03
N SER A 188 5.46 -8.40 7.92
CA SER A 188 6.87 -8.43 7.51
C SER A 188 7.03 -7.79 6.15
N ILE A 189 8.04 -6.93 6.01
CA ILE A 189 8.37 -6.23 4.77
C ILE A 189 9.84 -6.45 4.40
N ALA A 190 10.16 -6.37 3.12
CA ALA A 190 11.54 -6.40 2.63
C ALA A 190 12.34 -5.21 3.20
N GLY A 191 13.50 -5.51 3.79
CA GLY A 191 14.36 -4.52 4.44
C GLY A 191 15.29 -3.77 3.47
N PRO A 192 16.15 -2.88 4.00
CA PRO A 192 17.08 -2.03 3.24
C PRO A 192 17.95 -2.71 2.19
N ASP A 193 18.22 -4.01 2.30
CA ASP A 193 19.00 -4.78 1.32
C ASP A 193 18.30 -4.87 -0.05
N ALA A 194 16.98 -4.75 -0.06
CA ALA A 194 16.17 -4.75 -1.27
C ALA A 194 15.86 -3.35 -1.80
N TRP A 195 16.20 -2.29 -1.04
CA TRP A 195 15.86 -0.92 -1.41
C TRP A 195 16.88 -0.35 -2.40
N SER A 196 16.39 0.21 -3.49
CA SER A 196 17.22 0.76 -4.56
C SER A 196 17.60 2.22 -4.30
N PRO A 197 18.88 2.60 -4.44
CA PRO A 197 19.32 3.99 -4.38
C PRO A 197 19.02 4.78 -5.68
N ASP A 198 18.52 4.13 -6.73
CA ASP A 198 18.41 4.72 -8.08
C ASP A 198 17.20 5.66 -8.23
N LEU A 199 17.43 6.96 -8.01
CA LEU A 199 16.43 8.03 -8.15
C LEU A 199 15.79 8.10 -9.55
N ALA A 200 16.43 7.60 -10.61
CA ALA A 200 15.86 7.60 -11.96
C ALA A 200 14.76 6.53 -12.14
N ARG A 201 14.65 5.59 -11.21
CA ARG A 201 13.71 4.47 -11.24
C ARG A 201 12.78 4.50 -10.03
N PRO A 202 11.67 5.27 -10.10
CA PRO A 202 10.67 5.34 -9.02
C PRO A 202 9.87 4.03 -8.86
N ASP A 203 9.89 3.15 -9.86
CA ASP A 203 9.20 1.86 -9.86
C ASP A 203 9.89 0.78 -9.00
N LEU A 204 11.16 1.00 -8.64
CA LEU A 204 11.91 0.10 -7.77
C LEU A 204 11.49 0.26 -6.31
N GLN A 205 11.73 -0.77 -5.50
CA GLN A 205 11.54 -0.64 -4.05
C GLN A 205 12.48 0.44 -3.52
N ASN A 206 11.97 1.36 -2.72
CA ASN A 206 12.74 2.46 -2.18
C ASN A 206 12.04 3.05 -0.95
N VAL A 207 12.83 3.67 -0.09
CA VAL A 207 12.34 4.65 0.88
C VAL A 207 13.03 5.97 0.53
N GLN A 208 12.25 6.95 0.13
CA GLN A 208 12.74 8.26 -0.31
C GLN A 208 12.33 9.34 0.68
N ILE A 209 13.27 10.22 0.99
CA ILE A 209 13.09 11.33 1.90
C ILE A 209 13.46 12.61 1.16
N GLY A 210 12.51 13.52 1.05
CA GLY A 210 12.69 14.86 0.49
C GLY A 210 12.85 15.89 1.60
N ALA A 211 13.56 16.98 1.30
CA ALA A 211 13.72 18.10 2.21
C ALA A 211 13.73 19.43 1.44
N ILE A 212 13.00 20.42 1.93
CA ILE A 212 12.96 21.76 1.35
C ILE A 212 12.97 22.85 2.42
N ASN A 213 13.76 23.92 2.21
CA ASN A 213 13.75 25.11 3.07
C ASN A 213 13.10 26.33 2.39
N GLY A 214 12.83 27.37 3.18
CA GLY A 214 12.21 28.62 2.70
C GLY A 214 13.05 29.40 1.68
N ALA A 215 14.34 29.09 1.55
CA ALA A 215 15.23 29.67 0.54
C ALA A 215 15.22 28.90 -0.80
N GLY A 216 14.44 27.81 -0.91
CA GLY A 216 14.35 27.00 -2.12
C GLY A 216 15.46 25.96 -2.28
N THR A 217 16.26 25.70 -1.25
CA THR A 217 17.16 24.54 -1.24
C THR A 217 16.28 23.29 -1.08
N ASN A 218 16.37 22.36 -2.03
CA ASN A 218 15.50 21.20 -2.17
C ASN A 218 16.35 19.99 -2.59
N PHE A 219 16.32 18.92 -1.80
CA PHE A 219 17.06 17.71 -2.07
C PHE A 219 16.27 16.46 -1.68
N TYR A 220 16.71 15.33 -2.20
CA TYR A 220 16.18 14.01 -1.91
C TYR A 220 17.30 13.05 -1.53
N VAL A 221 16.97 12.04 -0.75
CA VAL A 221 17.83 10.88 -0.49
C VAL A 221 17.01 9.61 -0.51
N ARG A 222 17.59 8.53 -1.03
CA ARG A 222 17.05 7.17 -0.86
C ARG A 222 17.80 6.44 0.24
N LEU A 223 17.06 5.91 1.20
CA LEU A 223 17.62 5.11 2.28
C LEU A 223 17.97 3.73 1.74
N VAL A 224 19.14 3.23 2.13
CA VAL A 224 19.71 1.94 1.71
C VAL A 224 20.63 1.39 2.80
N THR A 225 20.96 0.10 2.76
CA THR A 225 21.75 -0.59 3.80
C THR A 225 23.08 0.10 4.14
N ARG A 226 23.76 0.74 3.18
CA ARG A 226 25.04 1.42 3.47
C ARG A 226 24.92 2.60 4.45
N TYR A 227 23.73 3.18 4.59
CA TYR A 227 23.47 4.26 5.55
C TYR A 227 22.88 3.72 6.87
N LEU A 228 22.53 2.43 6.93
CA LEU A 228 21.93 1.82 8.10
C LEU A 228 22.95 1.80 9.25
N SER A 229 22.54 2.28 10.43
CA SER A 229 23.37 2.21 11.63
C SER A 229 23.66 0.77 12.02
N ASP A 230 24.77 0.54 12.72
CA ASP A 230 25.15 -0.81 13.16
C ASP A 230 24.09 -1.46 14.05
N ALA A 231 23.43 -0.67 14.92
CA ALA A 231 22.33 -1.13 15.77
C ALA A 231 21.09 -1.59 14.96
N SER A 232 20.89 -1.03 13.77
CA SER A 232 19.75 -1.35 12.91
C SER A 232 20.04 -2.43 11.87
N ARG A 233 21.29 -2.91 11.73
CA ARG A 233 21.67 -3.93 10.72
C ARG A 233 20.89 -5.24 10.79
N ARG A 234 20.36 -5.60 11.96
CA ARG A 234 19.49 -6.77 12.12
C ARG A 234 18.23 -6.73 11.25
N TYR A 235 17.84 -5.53 10.80
CA TYR A 235 16.68 -5.29 9.94
C TYR A 235 17.02 -5.18 8.45
N ALA A 236 18.28 -5.37 8.07
CA ALA A 236 18.75 -5.13 6.70
C ALA A 236 17.99 -5.98 5.66
N LYS A 237 17.76 -7.26 5.96
CA LYS A 237 17.06 -8.18 5.05
C LYS A 237 15.55 -8.05 5.11
N GLU A 238 15.00 -7.96 6.33
CA GLU A 238 13.57 -8.06 6.59
C GLU A 238 13.23 -7.30 7.87
N ILE A 239 12.07 -6.64 7.85
CA ILE A 239 11.52 -5.90 8.99
C ILE A 239 10.20 -6.56 9.37
N THR A 240 10.18 -7.24 10.51
CA THR A 240 8.95 -7.78 11.10
C THR A 240 8.47 -6.85 12.21
N VAL A 241 7.23 -6.38 12.11
CA VAL A 241 6.59 -5.47 13.06
C VAL A 241 5.40 -6.17 13.70
N LYS A 242 5.52 -6.46 14.99
CA LYS A 242 4.44 -7.10 15.76
C LYS A 242 3.41 -6.08 16.22
N PRO A 243 2.16 -6.49 16.48
CA PRO A 243 1.14 -5.64 17.09
C PRO A 243 1.65 -4.92 18.35
N GLY A 244 1.57 -3.59 18.36
CA GLY A 244 1.97 -2.75 19.50
C GLY A 244 3.48 -2.69 19.80
N GLU A 245 4.33 -3.35 19.01
CA GLU A 245 5.79 -3.34 19.16
C GLU A 245 6.43 -2.59 17.98
N PRO A 246 6.55 -1.25 18.06
CA PRO A 246 7.13 -0.48 16.97
C PRO A 246 8.61 -0.81 16.76
N VAL A 247 9.04 -0.79 15.49
CA VAL A 247 10.42 -1.06 15.08
C VAL A 247 11.04 0.18 14.48
N THR A 248 12.16 0.63 15.05
CA THR A 248 12.90 1.81 14.59
C THR A 248 14.24 1.44 13.95
N LEU A 249 14.48 1.95 12.75
CA LEU A 249 15.73 1.87 12.01
C LEU A 249 16.38 3.25 11.97
N ALA A 250 17.63 3.36 12.41
CA ALA A 250 18.40 4.59 12.29
C ALA A 250 19.31 4.53 11.06
N PHE A 251 19.28 5.60 10.27
CA PHE A 251 20.12 5.83 9.10
C PHE A 251 21.02 7.03 9.33
N LEU A 252 22.33 6.84 9.16
CA LEU A 252 23.34 7.89 9.18
C LEU A 252 23.55 8.37 7.74
N VAL A 253 22.92 9.48 7.37
CA VAL A 253 22.90 9.99 6.01
C VAL A 253 23.91 11.13 5.86
N PRO A 254 25.03 10.93 5.14
CA PRO A 254 25.98 12.00 4.90
C PRO A 254 25.44 13.01 3.88
N TYR A 255 25.87 14.28 3.94
CA TYR A 255 25.45 15.27 2.92
C TYR A 255 25.87 14.88 1.50
N SER A 256 26.92 14.07 1.32
CA SER A 256 27.31 13.55 0.01
C SER A 256 26.34 12.52 -0.58
N ALA A 257 25.40 12.00 0.21
CA ALA A 257 24.40 11.02 -0.23
C ALA A 257 23.16 11.65 -0.88
N ILE A 258 22.96 12.97 -0.72
CA ILE A 258 21.75 13.65 -1.18
C ILE A 258 21.89 14.06 -2.64
N ALA A 259 20.76 14.12 -3.33
CA ALA A 259 20.64 14.65 -4.68
C ALA A 259 19.77 15.90 -4.67
N PHE A 260 20.30 17.01 -5.17
CA PHE A 260 19.53 18.25 -5.27
C PHE A 260 18.54 18.19 -6.44
N SER A 261 17.30 18.63 -6.19
CA SER A 261 16.30 18.79 -7.24
C SER A 261 16.82 19.69 -8.37
N ASN A 262 16.39 19.46 -9.60
CA ASN A 262 16.73 20.33 -10.73
C ASN A 262 16.27 21.78 -10.51
N THR A 263 15.21 21.98 -9.72
CA THR A 263 14.66 23.29 -9.36
C THR A 263 15.25 23.87 -8.08
N SER A 264 16.25 23.22 -7.47
CA SER A 264 16.82 23.73 -6.23
C SER A 264 17.63 25.01 -6.46
N ALA A 265 17.42 26.00 -5.58
CA ALA A 265 18.17 27.26 -5.56
C ALA A 265 19.65 27.09 -5.17
N SER A 266 20.04 25.96 -4.58
CA SER A 266 21.40 25.67 -4.13
C SER A 266 21.77 24.22 -4.44
N ARG A 267 23.08 23.96 -4.63
CA ARG A 267 23.66 22.62 -4.77
C ARG A 267 24.48 22.18 -3.55
N ARG A 268 24.22 22.83 -2.42
CA ARG A 268 24.74 22.52 -1.09
C ARG A 268 23.67 22.75 -0.04
N VAL A 269 23.74 22.03 1.07
CA VAL A 269 22.84 22.25 2.22
C VAL A 269 23.19 23.59 2.85
N THR A 270 22.26 24.54 2.79
CA THR A 270 22.40 25.82 3.48
C THR A 270 21.87 25.70 4.91
N PRO A 271 22.37 26.48 5.89
CA PRO A 271 21.78 26.52 7.21
C PRO A 271 20.30 26.93 7.15
N GLY A 272 19.50 26.38 8.05
CA GLY A 272 18.13 26.82 8.26
C GLY A 272 17.17 25.66 8.47
N LYS A 273 15.88 26.00 8.58
CA LYS A 273 14.81 25.04 8.83
C LYS A 273 14.35 24.39 7.52
N TYR A 274 14.45 23.07 7.44
CA TYR A 274 13.97 22.25 6.35
C TYR A 274 12.70 21.52 6.77
N ARG A 275 11.67 21.57 5.93
CA ARG A 275 10.53 20.66 6.00
C ARG A 275 10.90 19.38 5.28
N PHE A 276 10.69 18.24 5.92
CA PHE A 276 10.94 16.93 5.32
C PHE A 276 9.64 16.21 4.99
N THR A 277 9.68 15.46 3.88
CA THR A 277 8.59 14.63 3.37
C THR A 277 9.13 13.23 3.10
N GLY A 278 8.30 12.20 3.20
CA GLY A 278 8.74 10.81 2.99
C GLY A 278 7.75 10.01 2.18
N GLU A 279 8.27 9.04 1.44
CA GLU A 279 7.49 8.04 0.73
C GLU A 279 8.22 6.69 0.73
N MET A 280 7.44 5.62 0.61
CA MET A 280 7.94 4.25 0.64
C MET A 280 7.27 3.40 -0.42
N THR A 281 8.08 2.65 -1.16
CA THR A 281 7.67 1.53 -1.99
C THR A 281 8.43 0.29 -1.55
N VAL A 282 7.77 -0.71 -0.96
CA VAL A 282 8.41 -1.95 -0.45
C VAL A 282 7.57 -3.16 -0.80
N ASP A 283 8.14 -4.36 -0.64
CA ASP A 283 7.35 -5.59 -0.72
C ASP A 283 6.93 -6.01 0.68
N VAL A 284 5.64 -6.27 0.86
CA VAL A 284 5.11 -7.01 2.00
C VAL A 284 5.36 -8.50 1.74
N LEU A 285 6.01 -9.16 2.69
CA LEU A 285 6.35 -10.58 2.67
C LEU A 285 5.29 -11.41 3.39
N ALA A 286 4.73 -10.87 4.47
CA ALA A 286 3.68 -11.50 5.26
C ALA A 286 2.80 -10.42 5.93
N PRO A 287 1.52 -10.72 6.21
CA PRO A 287 0.82 -11.98 5.93
C PRO A 287 0.45 -12.13 4.45
N ALA A 288 0.15 -13.36 4.02
CA ALA A 288 -0.11 -13.71 2.61
C ALA A 288 -1.21 -12.84 1.96
N GLU A 289 -2.24 -12.46 2.72
CA GLU A 289 -3.34 -11.61 2.24
C GLU A 289 -2.90 -10.17 1.88
N MET A 290 -1.74 -9.73 2.35
CA MET A 290 -1.14 -8.43 2.05
C MET A 290 0.08 -8.52 1.12
N GLN A 291 0.48 -9.74 0.72
CA GLN A 291 1.77 -9.96 0.07
C GLN A 291 1.88 -9.22 -1.27
N GLY A 292 3.07 -8.64 -1.51
CA GLY A 292 3.44 -7.96 -2.75
C GLY A 292 3.80 -6.49 -2.54
N LYS A 293 3.96 -5.76 -3.66
CA LYS A 293 4.51 -4.40 -3.63
C LYS A 293 3.47 -3.40 -3.14
N VAL A 294 3.81 -2.64 -2.11
CA VAL A 294 3.00 -1.54 -1.55
C VAL A 294 3.65 -0.20 -1.84
N TYR A 295 2.83 0.84 -1.90
CA TYR A 295 3.26 2.24 -1.86
C TYR A 295 2.56 2.94 -0.69
N THR A 296 3.29 3.76 0.05
CA THR A 296 2.70 4.66 1.03
C THR A 296 3.49 5.95 1.17
N PRO A 297 2.84 7.12 1.11
CA PRO A 297 3.45 8.34 1.61
C PRO A 297 3.57 8.28 3.13
N MET A 298 4.47 9.08 3.68
CA MET A 298 4.63 9.32 5.12
C MET A 298 4.17 10.73 5.44
N ASN A 299 3.74 10.96 6.68
CA ASN A 299 3.38 12.31 7.12
C ASN A 299 4.58 13.25 7.03
N ASP A 300 4.30 14.50 6.69
CA ASP A 300 5.25 15.60 6.86
C ASP A 300 5.65 15.69 8.33
N VAL A 301 6.94 15.91 8.57
CA VAL A 301 7.49 16.07 9.92
C VAL A 301 7.73 17.55 10.21
N GLN A 302 7.81 17.90 11.49
CA GLN A 302 8.13 19.25 11.92
C GLN A 302 9.46 19.71 11.30
N SER A 303 9.53 20.99 10.89
CA SER A 303 10.74 21.52 10.27
C SER A 303 11.93 21.46 11.22
N ILE A 304 13.05 20.94 10.73
CA ILE A 304 14.28 20.73 11.50
C ILE A 304 15.38 21.64 10.99
N GLU A 305 16.20 22.14 11.91
CA GLU A 305 17.35 22.97 11.58
C GLU A 305 18.54 22.09 11.15
N LEU A 306 18.91 22.20 9.88
CA LEU A 306 20.15 21.62 9.37
C LEU A 306 21.26 22.65 9.44
N LYS A 307 22.47 22.15 9.74
CA LYS A 307 23.69 22.95 9.69
C LYS A 307 24.20 23.01 8.24
N ALA A 308 24.97 24.05 7.90
CA ALA A 308 25.62 24.13 6.60
C ALA A 308 26.51 22.91 6.35
N GLN A 309 26.60 22.53 5.08
CA GLN A 309 27.75 21.83 4.52
C GLN A 309 28.86 22.83 4.18
#